data_AF-A0A359MVN0-F1
#
_entry.id   AF-A0A359MVN0-F1
#
_cell.length_a   1.000
_cell.length_b   1.000
_cell.length_c   1.000
_cell.angle_alpha   90.00
_cell.angle_beta   90.00
_cell.angle_gamma   90.00
#
_symmetry.space_group_name_H-M   'P 1'
#
loop_
_entity.id
_entity.type
_entity.pdbx_description
1 polymer ?
#
loop_
_entity_poly.entity_id
_entity_poly.type
_entity_poly.pdbx_seq_one_letter_code
_entity_poly.pdbx_strand_id
1 'polypeptide(L)' 'MSHTILITGISSGIGKTTADYFTQHGWTVVGTSRTAN' A
#
# COMPACT_ATOMS: atom_id res chain seq x y z
N MET A 1 6.89 3.83 -17.14
CA MET A 1 5.99 4.60 -16.26
C MET A 1 5.59 3.70 -15.10
N SER A 2 5.87 4.08 -13.85
CA SER A 2 5.40 3.34 -12.68
C SER A 2 3.92 3.68 -12.45
N HIS A 3 3.07 2.66 -12.27
CA HIS A 3 1.68 2.87 -11.91
C HIS A 3 1.57 3.30 -10.44
N THR A 4 0.55 4.10 -10.11
CA THR A 4 0.31 4.59 -8.75
C THR A 4 -1.01 4.06 -8.22
N ILE A 5 -1.02 3.57 -6.98
CA ILE A 5 -2.21 3.03 -6.31
C ILE A 5 -2.38 3.64 -4.91
N LEU A 6 -3.64 3.90 -4.53
CA LEU A 6 -4.04 4.28 -3.18
C LEU A 6 -4.65 3.08 -2.45
N ILE A 7 -4.12 2.72 -1.28
CA ILE A 7 -4.62 1.64 -0.42
C ILE A 7 -5.09 2.21 0.93
N THR A 8 -6.34 1.96 1.30
CA THR A 8 -6.87 2.30 2.63
C THR A 8 -6.72 1.11 3.58
N GLY A 9 -6.54 1.38 4.88
CA GLY A 9 -6.32 0.32 5.86
C GLY A 9 -4.96 -0.38 5.70
N ILE A 10 -3.93 0.35 5.26
CA ILE A 10 -2.61 -0.21 4.91
C ILE A 10 -1.81 -0.75 6.10
N SER A 11 -2.20 -0.43 7.34
CA SER A 11 -1.38 -0.70 8.52
C SER A 11 -1.28 -2.19 8.92
N SER A 12 -2.19 -3.06 8.45
CA SER A 12 -2.16 -4.49 8.79
C SER A 12 -2.93 -5.37 7.80
N GLY A 13 -2.84 -6.69 7.99
CA GLY A 13 -3.63 -7.68 7.26
C GLY A 13 -3.50 -7.57 5.73
N ILE A 14 -4.63 -7.70 5.05
CA ILE A 14 -4.70 -7.69 3.58
C ILE A 14 -4.19 -6.36 3.02
N GLY A 15 -4.49 -5.22 3.67
CA GLY A 15 -4.02 -3.90 3.20
C GLY A 15 -2.50 -3.82 3.14
N LYS A 16 -1.82 -4.32 4.18
CA LYS A 16 -0.35 -4.40 4.23
C LYS A 16 0.21 -5.35 3.16
N THR A 17 -0.30 -6.58 3.09
CA THR A 17 0.18 -7.56 2.11
C THR A 17 -0.05 -7.10 0.66
N THR A 18 -1.13 -6.37 0.40
CA THR A 18 -1.43 -5.78 -0.92
C THR A 18 -0.42 -4.68 -1.26
N ALA A 19 -0.10 -3.82 -0.31
CA ALA A 19 0.93 -2.79 -0.50
C ALA A 19 2.31 -3.40 -0.79
N ASP A 20 2.69 -4.45 -0.05
CA ASP A 20 3.94 -5.18 -0.26
C ASP A 20 3.98 -5.78 -1.68
N TYR A 21 2.90 -6.43 -2.12
CA TYR A 21 2.78 -6.99 -3.47
C TYR A 21 3.00 -5.92 -4.55
N PHE A 22 2.28 -4.79 -4.51
CA PHE A 22 2.41 -3.77 -5.54
C PHE A 22 3.77 -3.05 -5.51
N THR A 23 4.34 -2.85 -4.33
CA THR A 23 5.69 -2.30 -4.18
C THR A 23 6.72 -3.21 -4.83
N GLN A 24 6.62 -4.54 -4.63
CA GLN A 24 7.50 -5.53 -5.27
C GLN A 24 7.38 -5.52 -6.80
N HIS A 25 6.23 -5.13 -7.34
CA HIS A 25 6.00 -5.00 -8.79
C HIS A 25 6.36 -3.62 -9.35
N GLY A 26 7.02 -2.77 -8.56
CA GLY A 26 7.52 -1.45 -9.01
C GLY A 26 6.44 -0.37 -9.10
N TRP A 27 5.31 -0.56 -8.43
CA TRP A 27 4.26 0.46 -8.33
C TRP A 27 4.58 1.46 -7.21
N THR A 28 4.15 2.70 -7.40
CA THR A 28 4.12 3.68 -6.32
C THR A 28 2.88 3.42 -5.47
N VAL A 29 3.09 3.09 -4.20
CA VAL A 29 2.00 2.81 -3.25
C VAL A 29 1.84 3.97 -2.29
N VAL A 30 0.65 4.56 -2.25
CA VAL A 30 0.24 5.56 -1.25
C VAL A 30 -0.78 4.91 -0.35
N GLY A 31 -0.60 5.04 0.97
CA GLY A 31 -1.43 4.34 1.95
C GLY A 31 -2.02 5.25 3.02
N THR A 32 -3.23 4.93 3.48
CA THR A 32 -3.82 5.58 4.66
C THR A 32 -4.22 4.56 5.71
N SER A 33 -4.15 4.97 6.97
CA SER A 33 -4.62 4.19 8.11
C SER A 33 -5.10 5.14 9.21
N ARG A 34 -5.82 4.61 10.20
CA ARG A 34 -6.39 5.42 11.31
C ARG A 34 -5.33 5.91 12.29
N THR A 35 -4.20 5.21 12.37
CA THR A 35 -3.16 5.45 13.37
C THR A 35 -1.85 5.61 12.62
N ALA A 36 -1.17 6.74 12.81
CA ALA A 36 0.23 6.84 12.44
C ALA A 36 0.99 5.94 13.41
N ASN A 37 1.62 4.88 12.89
CA ASN A 37 2.59 4.11 13.66
C ASN A 37 3.74 5.02 14.10
#